data_AF-A0A1Q3UJY6-F1
#
_entry.id   AF-A0A1Q3UJY6-F1
#
_cell.length_a   1.000
_cell.length_b   1.000
_cell.length_c   1.000
_cell.angle_alpha   90.00
_cell.angle_beta   90.00
_cell.angle_gamma   90.00
#
_symmetry.space_group_name_H-M   'P 1'
#
loop_
_entity.id
_entity.type
_entity.pdbx_description
1 polymer ?
#
loop_
_entity_poly.entity_id
_entity_poly.type
_entity_poly.pdbx_seq_one_letter_code
_entity_poly.pdbx_strand_id
1 'polypeptide(L)'
;MNDLGKNLRKVVAVTEEVEASFRFIETGLVNLRSTKFVGANNHVTLQLLAAGFERLLKILLLLKHKHLQGKFPELANARKHFSAYRNGHGIKELLNDLLAYADGIPLMQDVPMVADDMAYLKDDQPFSNLLRILTEFAVSQRYFYTDTIVLDNFNPAVNPFELFSDFIYDFNESIDLSGLTYEQEDERAIKQAIICIEKGVRAISRFFTHGLDDLGRQYYGDFSSFILLKEEDLGSLKYTEPKVSASDKYLPMPVLTAAYLTLKLTAASQTIYAGDHPDWPFSVPSIKVYFAKSMFYLAQIGNEVFALTGATSTHYQIPTYFKSPHLRPKGYALYLLEIAQKLNPDQMR
;
A
#
# COMPACT_ATOMS: atom_id res chain seq x y z
N MET A 1 19.90 -23.07 -3.93
CA MET A 1 19.06 -21.92 -4.35
C MET A 1 19.96 -20.71 -4.49
N ASN A 2 20.03 -20.10 -5.67
CA ASN A 2 20.85 -18.91 -5.88
C ASN A 2 20.30 -17.72 -5.09
N ASP A 3 21.15 -16.74 -4.78
CA ASP A 3 20.80 -15.53 -4.03
C ASP A 3 19.70 -14.71 -4.72
N LEU A 4 19.69 -14.76 -6.07
CA LEU A 4 18.69 -14.11 -6.92
C LEU A 4 17.25 -14.61 -6.66
N GLY A 5 17.05 -15.93 -6.56
CA GLY A 5 15.74 -16.51 -6.27
C GLY A 5 15.23 -16.23 -4.85
N LYS A 6 16.13 -16.06 -3.88
CA LYS A 6 15.77 -15.66 -2.50
C LYS A 6 15.31 -14.20 -2.47
N ASN A 7 16.00 -13.32 -3.20
CA ASN A 7 15.64 -11.89 -3.27
C ASN A 7 14.30 -11.68 -4.00
N LEU A 8 14.06 -12.37 -5.11
CA LEU A 8 12.79 -12.26 -5.86
C LEU A 8 11.57 -12.64 -4.99
N ARG A 9 11.66 -13.71 -4.19
CA ARG A 9 10.58 -14.11 -3.28
C ARG A 9 10.26 -13.04 -2.24
N LYS A 10 11.29 -12.39 -1.69
CA LYS A 10 11.10 -11.31 -0.70
C LYS A 10 10.42 -10.10 -1.33
N VAL A 11 10.80 -9.73 -2.56
CA VAL A 11 10.18 -8.62 -3.27
C VAL A 11 8.71 -8.92 -3.58
N VAL A 12 8.38 -10.12 -4.09
CA VAL A 12 6.98 -10.52 -4.32
C VAL A 12 6.18 -10.48 -3.02
N ALA A 13 6.73 -10.99 -1.91
CA ALA A 13 6.06 -10.94 -0.62
C ALA A 13 5.77 -9.50 -0.16
N VAL A 14 6.70 -8.56 -0.39
CA VAL A 14 6.49 -7.15 -0.08
C VAL A 14 5.34 -6.57 -0.91
N THR A 15 5.32 -6.84 -2.21
CA THR A 15 4.24 -6.37 -3.09
C THR A 15 2.88 -6.87 -2.62
N GLU A 16 2.77 -8.15 -2.29
CA GLU A 16 1.52 -8.75 -1.79
C GLU A 16 1.10 -8.13 -0.45
N GLU A 17 2.03 -7.85 0.46
CA GLU A 17 1.71 -7.20 1.74
C GLU A 17 1.31 -5.74 1.58
N VAL A 18 1.97 -4.98 0.70
CA VAL A 18 1.57 -3.60 0.38
C VAL A 18 0.16 -3.60 -0.20
N GLU A 19 -0.08 -4.39 -1.25
CA GLU A 19 -1.40 -4.49 -1.89
C GLU A 19 -2.49 -4.93 -0.91
N ALA A 20 -2.24 -5.96 -0.11
CA ALA A 20 -3.18 -6.42 0.89
C ALA A 20 -3.51 -5.33 1.90
N SER A 21 -2.49 -4.60 2.40
CA SER A 21 -2.69 -3.55 3.41
C SER A 21 -3.66 -2.46 2.95
N PHE A 22 -3.49 -1.94 1.73
CA PHE A 22 -4.37 -0.94 1.16
C PHE A 22 -5.76 -1.49 0.86
N ARG A 23 -5.88 -2.72 0.35
CA ARG A 23 -7.18 -3.38 0.12
C ARG A 23 -7.96 -3.58 1.42
N PHE A 24 -7.28 -3.95 2.51
CA PHE A 24 -7.89 -4.08 3.84
C PHE A 24 -8.47 -2.74 4.32
N ILE A 25 -7.67 -1.67 4.23
CA ILE A 25 -8.10 -0.30 4.60
C ILE A 25 -9.29 0.13 3.74
N GLU A 26 -9.17 0.00 2.42
CA GLU A 26 -10.22 0.35 1.46
C GLU A 26 -11.53 -0.37 1.75
N THR A 27 -11.47 -1.70 1.92
CA THR A 27 -12.66 -2.51 2.24
C THR A 27 -13.26 -2.12 3.59
N GLY A 28 -12.43 -1.79 4.57
CA GLY A 28 -12.87 -1.29 5.87
C GLY A 28 -13.62 0.04 5.76
N LEU A 29 -13.13 0.96 4.93
CA LEU A 29 -13.79 2.25 4.67
C LEU A 29 -15.11 2.09 3.90
N VAL A 30 -15.15 1.19 2.92
CA VAL A 30 -16.40 0.85 2.21
C VAL A 30 -17.43 0.25 3.16
N ASN A 31 -16.99 -0.66 4.03
CA ASN A 31 -17.87 -1.26 5.03
C ASN A 31 -18.40 -0.20 6.01
N LEU A 32 -17.54 0.68 6.50
CA LEU A 32 -17.91 1.79 7.37
C LEU A 32 -18.93 2.73 6.72
N ARG A 33 -18.73 3.11 5.45
CA ARG A 33 -19.70 3.94 4.70
C ARG A 33 -21.05 3.25 4.50
N SER A 34 -21.06 1.92 4.36
CA SER A 34 -22.29 1.14 4.19
C SER A 34 -23.11 1.00 5.48
N THR A 35 -22.49 1.29 6.62
CA THR A 35 -23.15 1.28 7.92
C THR A 35 -24.13 2.45 7.99
N LYS A 36 -25.40 2.16 8.30
CA LYS A 36 -26.44 3.19 8.44
C LYS A 36 -26.48 3.85 9.82
N PHE A 37 -25.91 3.18 10.83
CA PHE A 37 -25.99 3.60 12.22
C PHE A 37 -24.65 3.40 12.91
N VAL A 38 -24.14 4.41 13.62
CA VAL A 38 -22.82 4.35 14.26
C VAL A 38 -22.74 3.20 15.28
N GLY A 39 -23.84 2.95 16.02
CA GLY A 39 -23.95 1.84 16.98
C GLY A 39 -24.08 0.44 16.38
N ALA A 40 -23.98 0.27 15.06
CA ALA A 40 -24.02 -1.05 14.44
C ALA A 40 -22.79 -1.90 14.81
N ASN A 41 -22.86 -3.20 14.52
CA ASN A 41 -21.73 -4.10 14.76
C ASN A 41 -20.55 -3.75 13.86
N ASN A 42 -19.55 -3.08 14.42
CA ASN A 42 -18.36 -2.60 13.73
C ASN A 42 -17.21 -3.64 13.66
N HIS A 43 -17.48 -4.92 13.95
CA HIS A 43 -16.43 -5.94 13.99
C HIS A 43 -15.70 -6.13 12.67
N VAL A 44 -16.43 -6.15 11.54
CA VAL A 44 -15.81 -6.30 10.23
C VAL A 44 -14.94 -5.08 9.91
N THR A 45 -15.46 -3.86 10.10
CA THR A 45 -14.69 -2.61 9.93
C THR A 45 -13.42 -2.61 10.78
N LEU A 46 -13.52 -2.87 12.09
CA LEU A 46 -12.37 -2.88 13.00
C LEU A 46 -11.34 -3.94 12.59
N GLN A 47 -11.78 -5.15 12.22
CA GLN A 47 -10.90 -6.22 11.76
C GLN A 47 -10.14 -5.86 10.49
N LEU A 48 -10.82 -5.22 9.53
CA LEU A 48 -10.22 -4.80 8.27
C LEU A 48 -9.23 -3.64 8.48
N LEU A 49 -9.64 -2.59 9.22
CA LEU A 49 -8.78 -1.43 9.49
C LEU A 49 -7.56 -1.83 10.33
N ALA A 50 -7.74 -2.57 11.43
CA ALA A 50 -6.63 -2.98 12.29
C ALA A 50 -5.61 -3.83 11.52
N ALA A 51 -6.07 -4.82 10.74
CA ALA A 51 -5.19 -5.64 9.91
C ALA A 51 -4.49 -4.83 8.81
N GLY A 52 -5.20 -3.88 8.19
CA GLY A 52 -4.66 -3.02 7.14
C GLY A 52 -3.56 -2.10 7.64
N PHE A 53 -3.82 -1.33 8.71
CA PHE A 53 -2.83 -0.43 9.31
C PHE A 53 -1.62 -1.20 9.88
N GLU A 54 -1.84 -2.31 10.59
CA GLU A 54 -0.75 -3.11 11.14
C GLU A 54 0.19 -3.61 10.03
N ARG A 55 -0.37 -4.18 8.95
CA ARG A 55 0.41 -4.67 7.79
C ARG A 55 1.17 -3.54 7.11
N LEU A 56 0.50 -2.41 6.87
CA LEU A 56 1.08 -1.24 6.21
C LEU A 56 2.31 -0.71 6.97
N LEU A 57 2.19 -0.55 8.29
CA LEU A 57 3.30 -0.06 9.11
C LEU A 57 4.43 -1.08 9.22
N LYS A 58 4.10 -2.37 9.38
CA LYS A 58 5.12 -3.45 9.39
C LYS A 58 5.91 -3.50 8.10
N ILE A 59 5.24 -3.40 6.94
CA ILE A 59 5.94 -3.48 5.67
C ILE A 59 6.81 -2.24 5.43
N LEU A 60 6.35 -1.05 5.85
CA LEU A 60 7.16 0.17 5.84
C LEU A 60 8.40 0.05 6.74
N LEU A 61 8.31 -0.58 7.91
CA LEU A 61 9.48 -0.82 8.77
C LEU A 61 10.47 -1.82 8.15
N LEU A 62 9.98 -2.86 7.49
CA LEU A 62 10.84 -3.80 6.76
C LEU A 62 11.55 -3.10 5.57
N LEU A 63 10.83 -2.23 4.87
CA LEU A 63 11.40 -1.40 3.80
C LEU A 63 12.40 -0.38 4.35
N LYS A 64 12.11 0.29 5.48
CA LYS A 64 13.05 1.16 6.20
C LYS A 64 14.33 0.39 6.53
N HIS A 65 14.22 -0.82 7.08
CA HIS A 65 15.38 -1.64 7.41
C HIS A 65 16.20 -1.99 6.15
N LYS A 66 15.52 -2.41 5.06
CA LYS A 66 16.19 -2.68 3.79
C LYS A 66 16.86 -1.44 3.21
N HIS A 67 16.22 -0.29 3.27
CA HIS A 67 16.76 0.98 2.80
C HIS A 67 18.05 1.35 3.56
N LEU A 68 18.03 1.24 4.89
CA LEU A 68 19.18 1.59 5.73
C LEU A 68 20.32 0.57 5.72
N GLN A 69 20.03 -0.72 5.53
CA GLN A 69 21.00 -1.82 5.70
C GLN A 69 21.32 -2.58 4.40
N GLY A 70 20.68 -2.20 3.28
CA GLY A 70 20.78 -2.88 1.98
C GLY A 70 20.09 -4.26 1.90
N LYS A 71 19.56 -4.79 3.02
CA LYS A 71 18.94 -6.13 3.09
C LYS A 71 17.77 -6.18 4.07
N PHE A 72 16.84 -7.09 3.83
CA PHE A 72 15.76 -7.39 4.78
C PHE A 72 16.28 -8.10 6.04
N PRO A 73 15.60 -7.96 7.20
CA PRO A 73 16.02 -8.66 8.41
C PRO A 73 15.92 -10.18 8.25
N GLU A 74 16.87 -10.92 8.84
CA GLU A 74 16.86 -12.39 8.86
C GLU A 74 15.98 -12.93 10.00
N LEU A 75 15.50 -14.17 9.86
CA LEU A 75 14.43 -14.75 10.68
C LEU A 75 14.67 -14.70 12.20
N ALA A 76 15.91 -14.94 12.63
CA ALA A 76 16.32 -14.90 14.04
C ALA A 76 16.15 -13.50 14.66
N ASN A 77 16.21 -12.46 13.84
CA ASN A 77 16.00 -11.07 14.23
C ASN A 77 14.57 -10.61 13.96
N ALA A 78 13.82 -11.21 13.03
CA ALA A 78 12.46 -10.79 12.67
C ALA A 78 11.43 -10.96 13.81
N ARG A 79 11.48 -12.05 14.58
CA ARG A 79 10.61 -12.21 15.77
C ARG A 79 10.94 -11.19 16.85
N LYS A 80 12.22 -10.88 17.04
CA LYS A 80 12.66 -9.80 17.94
C LYS A 80 12.25 -8.43 17.43
N HIS A 81 12.32 -8.23 16.11
CA HIS A 81 12.05 -6.96 15.45
C HIS A 81 10.65 -6.46 15.80
N PHE A 82 9.63 -7.30 15.66
CA PHE A 82 8.27 -6.88 16.00
C PHE A 82 7.88 -7.07 17.47
N SER A 83 8.62 -7.86 18.25
CA SER A 83 8.31 -8.08 19.67
C SER A 83 8.29 -6.80 20.50
N ALA A 84 9.09 -5.79 20.11
CA ALA A 84 9.14 -4.48 20.77
C ALA A 84 7.83 -3.68 20.67
N TYR A 85 6.94 -4.02 19.73
CA TYR A 85 5.71 -3.28 19.47
C TYR A 85 4.48 -4.10 19.92
N ARG A 86 4.37 -4.38 21.23
CA ARG A 86 3.32 -5.24 21.81
C ARG A 86 3.17 -6.58 21.07
N ASN A 87 4.27 -7.32 20.92
CA ASN A 87 4.32 -8.57 20.14
C ASN A 87 3.95 -8.41 18.65
N GLY A 88 4.08 -7.20 18.12
CA GLY A 88 3.80 -6.86 16.73
C GLY A 88 2.40 -6.30 16.49
N HIS A 89 1.61 -6.02 17.53
CA HIS A 89 0.25 -5.50 17.40
C HIS A 89 0.12 -4.03 17.81
N GLY A 90 1.20 -3.41 18.30
CA GLY A 90 1.23 -1.99 18.69
C GLY A 90 1.27 -1.06 17.49
N ILE A 91 0.11 -0.77 16.89
CA ILE A 91 0.00 0.04 15.66
C ILE A 91 0.58 1.45 15.90
N LYS A 92 0.25 2.07 17.03
CA LYS A 92 0.78 3.41 17.38
C LYS A 92 2.30 3.38 17.58
N GLU A 93 2.82 2.35 18.24
CA GLU A 93 4.26 2.19 18.46
C GLU A 93 5.02 1.96 17.15
N LEU A 94 4.45 1.20 16.20
CA LEU A 94 5.01 1.01 14.86
C LEU A 94 5.08 2.34 14.09
N LEU A 95 4.02 3.16 14.16
CA LEU A 95 3.98 4.48 13.52
C LEU A 95 5.02 5.43 14.13
N ASN A 96 5.14 5.46 15.46
CA ASN A 96 6.10 6.33 16.14
C ASN A 96 7.56 6.07 15.70
N ASP A 97 7.92 4.80 15.45
CA ASP A 97 9.25 4.46 14.94
C ASP A 97 9.46 4.85 13.46
N LEU A 98 8.39 4.96 12.67
CA LEU A 98 8.47 5.56 11.33
C LEU A 98 8.58 7.09 11.42
N LEU A 99 7.84 7.74 12.31
CA LEU A 99 7.90 9.20 12.51
C LEU A 99 9.28 9.64 13.00
N ALA A 100 9.88 8.93 13.95
CA ALA A 100 11.25 9.20 14.40
C ALA A 100 12.28 9.07 13.27
N TYR A 101 12.04 8.15 12.33
CA TYR A 101 12.85 8.05 11.11
C TYR A 101 12.62 9.24 10.17
N ALA A 102 11.36 9.67 9.97
CA ALA A 102 11.01 10.79 9.11
C ALA A 102 11.65 12.12 9.55
N ASP A 103 11.87 12.33 10.85
CA ASP A 103 12.52 13.53 11.39
C ASP A 103 13.94 13.74 10.84
N GLY A 104 14.61 12.65 10.45
CA GLY A 104 15.95 12.70 9.85
C GLY A 104 15.96 12.85 8.32
N ILE A 105 14.82 12.92 7.65
CA ILE A 105 14.72 12.90 6.18
C ILE A 105 14.27 14.28 5.65
N PRO A 106 15.14 15.05 4.97
CA PRO A 106 14.81 16.40 4.50
C PRO A 106 13.55 16.46 3.62
N LEU A 107 13.38 15.51 2.69
CA LEU A 107 12.19 15.45 1.82
C LEU A 107 10.87 15.28 2.59
N MET A 108 10.91 14.75 3.81
CA MET A 108 9.73 14.58 4.67
C MET A 108 9.44 15.82 5.52
N GLN A 109 10.41 16.74 5.66
CA GLN A 109 10.30 17.96 6.48
C GLN A 109 10.16 19.23 5.63
N ASP A 110 10.81 19.28 4.46
CA ASP A 110 10.97 20.51 3.68
C ASP A 110 9.85 20.69 2.63
N VAL A 111 9.15 19.62 2.26
CA VAL A 111 8.03 19.69 1.31
C VAL A 111 6.75 20.01 2.08
N PRO A 112 6.11 21.20 1.89
CA PRO A 112 5.05 21.67 2.78
C PRO A 112 3.89 20.68 2.96
N MET A 113 3.36 20.13 1.88
CA MET A 113 2.28 19.14 1.94
C MET A 113 2.69 17.86 2.68
N VAL A 114 3.97 17.46 2.60
CA VAL A 114 4.47 16.27 3.32
C VAL A 114 4.64 16.61 4.80
N ALA A 115 5.16 17.79 5.12
CA ALA A 115 5.29 18.28 6.49
C ALA A 115 3.93 18.37 7.19
N ASP A 116 2.90 18.88 6.50
CA ASP A 116 1.52 18.93 7.00
C ASP A 116 0.97 17.52 7.28
N ASP A 117 1.18 16.58 6.35
CA ASP A 117 0.80 15.18 6.53
C ASP A 117 1.58 14.53 7.71
N MET A 118 2.86 14.88 7.92
CA MET A 118 3.65 14.39 9.07
C MET A 118 3.18 14.99 10.39
N ALA A 119 2.84 16.28 10.42
CA ALA A 119 2.25 16.93 11.58
C ALA A 119 0.90 16.29 11.93
N TYR A 120 0.07 16.01 10.92
CA TYR A 120 -1.19 15.27 11.11
C TYR A 120 -0.97 13.93 11.82
N LEU A 121 0.00 13.12 11.38
CA LEU A 121 0.30 11.83 12.02
C LEU A 121 0.81 11.94 13.46
N LYS A 122 1.45 13.06 13.82
CA LYS A 122 2.01 13.31 15.15
C LYS A 122 0.98 13.88 16.12
N ASP A 123 0.19 14.83 15.65
CA ASP A 123 -0.52 15.78 16.51
C ASP A 123 -2.05 15.65 16.41
N ASP A 124 -2.59 14.99 15.38
CA ASP A 124 -4.04 14.84 15.23
C ASP A 124 -4.61 13.86 16.29
N GLN A 125 -5.32 14.44 17.26
CA GLN A 125 -5.86 13.69 18.38
C GLN A 125 -6.92 12.64 17.96
N PRO A 126 -7.88 12.94 17.05
CA PRO A 126 -8.80 11.92 16.54
C PRO A 126 -8.07 10.74 15.89
N PHE A 127 -7.10 10.99 15.02
CA PHE A 127 -6.34 9.92 14.37
C PHE A 127 -5.50 9.12 15.38
N SER A 128 -4.85 9.77 16.34
CA SER A 128 -4.16 9.08 17.43
C SER A 128 -5.11 8.20 18.25
N ASN A 129 -6.33 8.67 18.51
CA ASN A 129 -7.36 7.89 19.21
C ASN A 129 -7.78 6.65 18.42
N LEU A 130 -7.99 6.79 17.10
CA LEU A 130 -8.26 5.68 16.20
C LEU A 130 -7.15 4.60 16.30
N LEU A 131 -5.87 4.98 16.19
CA LEU A 131 -4.77 4.01 16.24
C LEU A 131 -4.71 3.25 17.58
N ARG A 132 -5.06 3.93 18.68
CA ARG A 132 -5.20 3.29 20.00
C ARG A 132 -6.33 2.25 19.98
N ILE A 133 -7.51 2.59 19.46
CA ILE A 133 -8.65 1.68 19.36
C ILE A 133 -8.31 0.45 18.53
N LEU A 134 -7.69 0.64 17.36
CA LEU A 134 -7.25 -0.45 16.49
C LEU A 134 -6.21 -1.35 17.17
N THR A 135 -5.30 -0.77 17.96
CA THR A 135 -4.32 -1.52 18.75
C THR A 135 -5.00 -2.39 19.82
N GLU A 136 -5.91 -1.82 20.60
CA GLU A 136 -6.63 -2.56 21.64
C GLU A 136 -7.48 -3.69 21.06
N PHE A 137 -8.15 -3.43 19.94
CA PHE A 137 -8.86 -4.45 19.18
C PHE A 137 -7.93 -5.59 18.74
N ALA A 138 -6.78 -5.28 18.13
CA ALA A 138 -5.84 -6.27 17.59
C ALA A 138 -5.19 -7.15 18.68
N VAL A 139 -4.80 -6.54 19.81
CA VAL A 139 -4.04 -7.19 20.88
C VAL A 139 -4.89 -8.17 21.67
N SER A 140 -6.11 -7.78 22.10
CA SER A 140 -6.81 -8.57 23.13
C SER A 140 -8.31 -8.68 22.98
N GLN A 141 -8.96 -7.89 22.12
CA GLN A 141 -10.42 -7.72 22.20
C GLN A 141 -11.19 -8.06 20.91
N ARG A 142 -10.57 -8.81 19.99
CA ARG A 142 -11.28 -9.40 18.85
C ARG A 142 -12.49 -10.25 19.27
N TYR A 143 -12.38 -10.90 20.43
CA TYR A 143 -13.39 -11.79 20.97
C TYR A 143 -14.10 -11.21 22.19
N PHE A 144 -14.06 -9.88 22.43
CA PHE A 144 -14.63 -9.25 23.63
C PHE A 144 -16.03 -9.77 23.98
N TYR A 145 -16.96 -9.82 23.01
CA TYR A 145 -18.31 -10.32 23.27
C TYR A 145 -18.35 -11.82 23.56
N THR A 146 -17.49 -12.63 22.92
CA THR A 146 -17.36 -14.06 23.25
C THR A 146 -16.79 -14.24 24.66
N ASP A 147 -15.78 -13.47 25.03
CA ASP A 147 -15.21 -13.49 26.37
C ASP A 147 -16.26 -13.08 27.40
N THR A 148 -17.03 -12.03 27.13
CA THR A 148 -18.16 -11.59 27.97
C THR A 148 -19.23 -12.67 28.14
N ILE A 149 -19.50 -13.50 27.13
CA ILE A 149 -20.45 -14.62 27.25
C ILE A 149 -19.92 -15.73 28.18
N VAL A 150 -18.60 -15.98 28.15
CA VAL A 150 -17.97 -17.08 28.92
C VAL A 150 -17.67 -16.68 30.37
N LEU A 151 -17.56 -15.38 30.64
CA LEU A 151 -17.36 -14.87 31.99
C LEU A 151 -18.67 -14.96 32.79
N ASP A 152 -18.61 -15.60 33.96
CA ASP A 152 -19.74 -15.64 34.92
C ASP A 152 -20.05 -14.26 35.55
N ASN A 153 -19.20 -13.25 35.30
CA ASN A 153 -19.27 -11.89 35.85
C ASN A 153 -18.99 -10.84 34.76
N PHE A 154 -19.14 -9.55 35.10
CA PHE A 154 -18.81 -8.43 34.22
C PHE A 154 -17.39 -8.54 33.63
N ASN A 155 -17.26 -8.33 32.31
CA ASN A 155 -15.96 -8.30 31.64
C ASN A 155 -15.25 -6.96 31.93
N PRO A 156 -14.15 -6.94 32.70
CA PRO A 156 -13.46 -5.71 33.07
C PRO A 156 -12.62 -5.13 31.92
N ALA A 157 -12.50 -5.85 30.80
CA ALA A 157 -11.74 -5.39 29.65
C ALA A 157 -12.40 -4.17 28.98
N VAL A 158 -11.57 -3.35 28.34
CA VAL A 158 -12.04 -2.22 27.54
C VAL A 158 -12.74 -2.75 26.29
N ASN A 159 -13.96 -2.30 26.02
CA ASN A 159 -14.72 -2.68 24.83
C ASN A 159 -14.26 -1.84 23.61
N PRO A 160 -13.48 -2.38 22.66
CA PRO A 160 -13.03 -1.62 21.48
C PRO A 160 -14.19 -1.25 20.54
N PHE A 161 -15.32 -1.96 20.60
CA PHE A 161 -16.49 -1.67 19.77
C PHE A 161 -17.19 -0.40 20.24
N GLU A 162 -17.35 -0.24 21.57
CA GLU A 162 -17.86 1.00 22.17
C GLU A 162 -16.90 2.16 21.88
N LEU A 163 -15.60 1.99 22.14
CA LEU A 163 -14.63 3.04 21.85
C LEU A 163 -14.64 3.49 20.39
N PHE A 164 -14.88 2.58 19.45
CA PHE A 164 -14.95 2.91 18.03
C PHE A 164 -16.23 3.68 17.69
N SER A 165 -17.37 3.31 18.28
CA SER A 165 -18.62 4.06 18.15
C SER A 165 -18.48 5.46 18.74
N ASP A 166 -17.89 5.57 19.93
CA ASP A 166 -17.62 6.86 20.59
C ASP A 166 -16.71 7.73 19.72
N PHE A 167 -15.60 7.17 19.21
CA PHE A 167 -14.72 7.88 18.27
C PHE A 167 -15.46 8.45 17.05
N ILE A 168 -16.46 7.73 16.52
CA ILE A 168 -17.25 8.22 15.40
C ILE A 168 -18.18 9.36 15.87
N TYR A 169 -18.85 9.20 17.01
CA TYR A 169 -19.74 10.21 17.57
C TYR A 169 -19.03 11.49 18.03
N ASP A 170 -17.76 11.39 18.47
CA ASP A 170 -16.93 12.52 18.91
C ASP A 170 -16.83 13.62 17.82
N PHE A 171 -16.94 13.25 16.54
CA PHE A 171 -16.94 14.21 15.44
C PHE A 171 -18.17 15.13 15.38
N ASN A 172 -19.21 14.84 16.17
CA ASN A 172 -20.42 15.64 16.26
C ASN A 172 -20.52 16.48 17.55
N GLU A 173 -19.69 16.24 18.57
CA GLU A 173 -19.82 16.85 19.91
C GLU A 173 -19.84 18.38 19.91
N SER A 174 -19.11 19.02 18.99
CA SER A 174 -18.95 20.48 18.94
C SER A 174 -19.86 21.17 17.91
N ILE A 175 -20.87 20.48 17.38
CA ILE A 175 -21.72 20.98 16.29
C ILE A 175 -23.18 21.03 16.75
N ASP A 176 -23.88 22.08 16.35
CA ASP A 176 -25.34 22.14 16.52
C ASP A 176 -26.02 21.17 15.54
N LEU A 177 -26.62 20.13 16.08
CA LEU A 177 -27.33 19.09 15.33
C LEU A 177 -28.85 19.26 15.37
N SER A 178 -29.38 20.31 16.01
CA SER A 178 -30.83 20.46 16.27
C SER A 178 -31.73 20.45 15.04
N GLY A 179 -31.17 20.63 13.83
CA GLY A 179 -31.87 20.56 12.55
C GLY A 179 -31.69 19.26 11.75
N LEU A 180 -30.98 18.25 12.28
CA LEU A 180 -30.70 16.99 11.60
C LEU A 180 -31.59 15.85 12.13
N THR A 181 -31.85 14.85 11.28
CA THR A 181 -32.37 13.56 11.75
C THR A 181 -31.23 12.72 12.31
N TYR A 182 -31.55 11.72 13.15
CA TYR A 182 -30.55 10.77 13.65
C TYR A 182 -29.75 10.10 12.52
N GLU A 183 -30.38 9.76 11.38
CA GLU A 183 -29.63 9.19 10.25
C GLU A 183 -28.65 10.19 9.63
N GLN A 184 -29.01 11.47 9.57
CA GLN A 184 -28.13 12.53 9.03
C GLN A 184 -26.96 12.83 9.98
N GLU A 185 -27.20 12.76 11.29
CA GLU A 185 -26.15 12.87 12.32
C GLU A 185 -25.13 11.72 12.18
N ASP A 186 -25.63 10.48 12.07
CA ASP A 186 -24.81 9.28 11.90
C ASP A 186 -24.04 9.31 10.57
N GLU A 187 -24.68 9.69 9.46
CA GLU A 187 -24.02 9.81 8.14
C GLU A 187 -22.88 10.84 8.19
N ARG A 188 -23.11 11.97 8.86
CA ARG A 188 -22.09 13.01 9.04
C ARG A 188 -20.91 12.49 9.87
N ALA A 189 -21.19 11.87 11.02
CA ALA A 189 -20.18 11.33 11.92
C ALA A 189 -19.31 10.29 11.21
N ILE A 190 -19.95 9.33 10.52
CA ILE A 190 -19.28 8.30 9.71
C ILE A 190 -18.41 8.94 8.64
N LYS A 191 -18.91 9.96 7.94
CA LYS A 191 -18.13 10.67 6.91
C LYS A 191 -16.89 11.34 7.49
N GLN A 192 -16.97 11.97 8.66
CA GLN A 192 -15.81 12.58 9.32
C GLN A 192 -14.79 11.54 9.78
N ALA A 193 -15.25 10.41 10.31
CA ALA A 193 -14.38 9.29 10.64
C ALA A 193 -13.64 8.75 9.40
N ILE A 194 -14.33 8.61 8.26
CA ILE A 194 -13.70 8.23 6.98
C ILE A 194 -12.63 9.24 6.56
N ILE A 195 -12.93 10.55 6.64
CA ILE A 195 -11.97 11.61 6.30
C ILE A 195 -10.71 11.51 7.18
N CYS A 196 -10.88 11.30 8.49
CA CYS A 196 -9.77 11.11 9.42
C CYS A 196 -8.89 9.91 9.01
N ILE A 197 -9.53 8.76 8.72
CA ILE A 197 -8.81 7.55 8.29
C ILE A 197 -8.07 7.78 6.96
N GLU A 198 -8.74 8.33 5.94
CA GLU A 198 -8.15 8.59 4.63
C GLU A 198 -6.94 9.54 4.71
N LYS A 199 -7.03 10.61 5.51
CA LYS A 199 -5.90 11.52 5.76
C LYS A 199 -4.72 10.79 6.37
N GLY A 200 -4.96 9.95 7.37
CA GLY A 200 -3.93 9.13 7.99
C GLY A 200 -3.25 8.17 6.99
N VAL A 201 -4.04 7.53 6.13
CA VAL A 201 -3.51 6.59 5.12
C VAL A 201 -2.73 7.33 4.03
N ARG A 202 -3.21 8.49 3.57
CA ARG A 202 -2.49 9.37 2.64
C ARG A 202 -1.15 9.80 3.24
N ALA A 203 -1.16 10.25 4.49
CA ALA A 203 0.05 10.69 5.19
C ALA A 203 1.05 9.54 5.39
N ILE A 204 0.60 8.34 5.80
CA ILE A 204 1.47 7.15 5.90
C ILE A 204 2.03 6.77 4.52
N SER A 205 1.27 6.98 3.44
CA SER A 205 1.73 6.70 2.08
C SER A 205 2.90 7.60 1.64
N ARG A 206 3.14 8.74 2.33
CA ARG A 206 4.30 9.61 2.07
C ARG A 206 5.63 8.92 2.32
N PHE A 207 5.68 7.96 3.26
CA PHE A 207 6.89 7.17 3.49
C PHE A 207 7.37 6.43 2.24
N PHE A 208 6.46 5.90 1.41
CA PHE A 208 6.84 5.26 0.14
C PHE A 208 7.43 6.22 -0.89
N THR A 209 7.02 7.49 -0.87
CA THR A 209 7.36 8.46 -1.93
C THR A 209 8.52 9.38 -1.57
N HIS A 210 8.62 9.74 -0.30
CA HIS A 210 9.55 10.74 0.24
C HIS A 210 10.45 10.19 1.35
N GLY A 211 10.08 9.07 1.99
CA GLY A 211 10.86 8.49 3.09
C GLY A 211 11.80 7.35 2.70
N LEU A 212 11.57 6.67 1.57
CA LEU A 212 12.26 5.43 1.20
C LEU A 212 12.86 5.46 -0.22
N ASP A 213 12.99 6.66 -0.80
CA ASP A 213 13.49 6.91 -2.15
C ASP A 213 12.89 5.97 -3.22
N ASP A 214 13.70 5.52 -4.18
CA ASP A 214 13.28 4.67 -5.28
C ASP A 214 12.78 3.30 -4.82
N LEU A 215 13.22 2.81 -3.65
CA LEU A 215 12.75 1.54 -3.11
C LEU A 215 11.25 1.61 -2.79
N GLY A 216 10.79 2.68 -2.15
CA GLY A 216 9.37 2.85 -1.82
C GLY A 216 8.52 3.09 -3.07
N ARG A 217 9.04 3.86 -4.04
CA ARG A 217 8.33 4.23 -5.28
C ARG A 217 8.02 3.04 -6.20
N GLN A 218 8.73 1.92 -6.05
CA GLN A 218 8.44 0.68 -6.79
C GLN A 218 7.02 0.15 -6.57
N TYR A 219 6.40 0.50 -5.44
CA TYR A 219 5.07 0.01 -5.06
C TYR A 219 3.94 1.03 -5.34
N TYR A 220 4.22 2.09 -6.10
CA TYR A 220 3.29 3.19 -6.35
C TYR A 220 1.90 2.76 -6.83
N GLY A 221 1.83 1.73 -7.69
CA GLY A 221 0.56 1.23 -8.21
C GLY A 221 -0.42 0.81 -7.11
N ASP A 222 0.09 0.28 -5.99
CA ASP A 222 -0.71 -0.31 -4.92
C ASP A 222 -1.30 0.73 -3.95
N PHE A 223 -0.72 1.94 -3.87
CA PHE A 223 -1.15 3.00 -2.96
C PHE A 223 -1.57 4.31 -3.64
N SER A 224 -1.45 4.37 -4.98
CA SER A 224 -1.71 5.57 -5.77
C SER A 224 -3.10 6.18 -5.53
N SER A 225 -4.10 5.35 -5.21
CA SER A 225 -5.46 5.79 -4.87
C SER A 225 -5.53 6.71 -3.65
N PHE A 226 -4.65 6.51 -2.66
CA PHE A 226 -4.65 7.30 -1.42
C PHE A 226 -3.69 8.50 -1.51
N ILE A 227 -2.50 8.33 -2.07
CA ILE A 227 -1.49 9.41 -2.13
C ILE A 227 -1.93 10.61 -2.99
N LEU A 228 -2.85 10.38 -3.93
CA LEU A 228 -3.41 11.38 -4.83
C LEU A 228 -4.71 12.02 -4.30
N LEU A 229 -5.19 11.63 -3.11
CA LEU A 229 -6.36 12.23 -2.49
C LEU A 229 -6.12 13.70 -2.15
N LYS A 230 -6.92 14.56 -2.78
CA LYS A 230 -7.00 15.98 -2.44
C LYS A 230 -7.95 16.19 -1.28
N GLU A 231 -7.82 17.31 -0.58
CA GLU A 231 -8.68 17.65 0.55
C GLU A 231 -10.17 17.64 0.16
N GLU A 232 -10.51 18.15 -1.03
CA GLU A 232 -11.89 18.18 -1.53
C GLU A 232 -12.47 16.79 -1.88
N ASP A 233 -11.62 15.78 -2.06
CA ASP A 233 -12.03 14.41 -2.41
C ASP A 233 -12.17 13.50 -1.18
N LEU A 234 -11.76 13.97 0.01
CA LEU A 234 -11.85 13.16 1.23
C LEU A 234 -13.29 12.86 1.64
N GLY A 235 -13.52 11.65 2.14
CA GLY A 235 -14.84 11.12 2.52
C GLY A 235 -15.69 10.66 1.34
N SER A 236 -15.23 10.86 0.10
CA SER A 236 -16.02 10.51 -1.09
C SER A 236 -15.89 9.05 -1.51
N LEU A 237 -14.80 8.37 -1.12
CA LEU A 237 -14.40 7.04 -1.60
C LEU A 237 -14.39 6.89 -3.12
N LYS A 238 -14.21 7.98 -3.90
CA LYS A 238 -14.18 7.93 -5.38
C LYS A 238 -13.14 6.94 -5.93
N TYR A 239 -12.09 6.66 -5.17
CA TYR A 239 -11.05 5.70 -5.57
C TYR A 239 -11.49 4.23 -5.51
N THR A 240 -12.62 3.95 -4.85
CA THR A 240 -13.26 2.61 -4.79
C THR A 240 -14.23 2.39 -5.96
N GLU A 241 -14.65 3.47 -6.62
CA GLU A 241 -15.48 3.36 -7.81
C GLU A 241 -14.65 2.63 -8.88
N PRO A 242 -15.27 1.68 -9.62
CA PRO A 242 -14.59 1.03 -10.72
C PRO A 242 -14.20 2.12 -11.73
N LYS A 243 -12.92 2.52 -11.69
CA LYS A 243 -12.35 3.37 -12.71
C LYS A 243 -12.58 2.62 -14.00
N VAL A 244 -13.37 3.21 -14.92
CA VAL A 244 -13.44 2.73 -16.30
C VAL A 244 -12.01 2.72 -16.77
N SER A 245 -11.45 1.53 -16.79
CA SER A 245 -10.02 1.40 -16.87
C SER A 245 -9.68 1.79 -18.30
N ALA A 246 -8.62 2.57 -18.48
CA ALA A 246 -8.00 2.66 -19.79
C ALA A 246 -7.61 1.25 -20.30
N SER A 247 -7.63 0.21 -19.43
CA SER A 247 -7.48 -1.21 -19.77
C SER A 247 -8.52 -1.81 -20.64
N ASP A 248 -9.72 -1.25 -20.63
CA ASP A 248 -10.75 -1.67 -21.56
C ASP A 248 -10.49 -1.09 -22.96
N LYS A 249 -9.38 -0.34 -23.12
CA LYS A 249 -8.81 0.20 -24.36
C LYS A 249 -7.29 0.00 -24.50
N TYR A 250 -6.65 -0.91 -23.74
CA TYR A 250 -5.20 -1.11 -23.87
C TYR A 250 -4.87 -1.89 -25.14
N LEU A 251 -4.06 -1.29 -26.01
CA LEU A 251 -3.44 -1.95 -27.15
C LEU A 251 -1.92 -1.93 -26.93
N PRO A 252 -1.24 -3.09 -26.89
CA PRO A 252 0.22 -3.12 -26.88
C PRO A 252 0.78 -2.36 -28.08
N MET A 253 1.97 -1.78 -27.96
CA MET A 253 2.62 -1.16 -29.13
C MET A 253 3.04 -2.27 -30.11
N PRO A 254 2.48 -2.31 -31.33
CA PRO A 254 2.90 -3.29 -32.32
C PRO A 254 4.33 -3.01 -32.79
N VAL A 255 5.09 -4.07 -33.03
CA VAL A 255 6.47 -4.02 -33.57
C VAL A 255 6.59 -3.47 -35.00
N LEU A 256 5.48 -3.05 -35.60
CA LEU A 256 5.41 -2.46 -36.95
C LEU A 256 5.13 -0.94 -36.94
N THR A 257 5.13 -0.31 -35.76
CA THR A 257 4.88 1.13 -35.63
C THR A 257 6.16 1.95 -35.77
N ALA A 258 6.03 3.19 -36.25
CA ALA A 258 7.14 4.16 -36.28
C ALA A 258 7.71 4.45 -34.88
N ALA A 259 6.86 4.38 -33.85
CA ALA A 259 7.26 4.49 -32.45
C ALA A 259 8.20 3.34 -32.04
N TYR A 260 7.89 2.10 -32.42
CA TYR A 260 8.76 0.96 -32.17
C TYR A 260 10.09 1.04 -32.93
N LEU A 261 10.06 1.49 -34.19
CA LEU A 261 11.29 1.74 -34.97
C LEU A 261 12.19 2.76 -34.26
N THR A 262 11.61 3.85 -33.76
CA THR A 262 12.33 4.87 -32.99
C THR A 262 12.90 4.29 -31.70
N LEU A 263 12.12 3.50 -30.96
CA LEU A 263 12.57 2.81 -29.76
C LEU A 263 13.77 1.89 -30.07
N LYS A 264 13.66 1.06 -31.10
CA LYS A 264 14.71 0.11 -31.50
C LYS A 264 16.01 0.80 -31.90
N LEU A 265 15.93 1.99 -32.49
CA LEU A 265 17.09 2.76 -32.94
C LEU A 265 17.76 3.56 -31.82
N THR A 266 17.01 3.94 -30.78
CA THR A 266 17.49 4.90 -29.77
C THR A 266 17.68 4.32 -28.38
N ALA A 267 17.02 3.21 -28.05
CA ALA A 267 17.07 2.60 -26.72
C ALA A 267 18.21 1.58 -26.59
N ALA A 268 18.84 1.55 -25.41
CA ALA A 268 19.67 0.42 -25.01
C ALA A 268 18.76 -0.81 -24.84
N SER A 269 19.22 -1.99 -25.25
CA SER A 269 18.39 -3.20 -25.17
C SER A 269 19.20 -4.47 -24.92
N GLN A 270 18.56 -5.44 -24.29
CA GLN A 270 19.11 -6.77 -24.03
C GLN A 270 18.06 -7.83 -24.30
N THR A 271 18.45 -8.89 -25.00
CA THR A 271 17.62 -10.10 -25.17
C THR A 271 17.97 -11.10 -24.09
N ILE A 272 16.94 -11.68 -23.47
CA ILE A 272 17.04 -12.66 -22.41
C ILE A 272 16.43 -13.96 -22.95
N TYR A 273 17.13 -15.09 -22.82
CA TYR A 273 16.70 -16.38 -23.35
C TYR A 273 16.26 -17.33 -22.23
N ALA A 274 15.26 -18.16 -22.52
CA ALA A 274 14.77 -19.19 -21.59
C ALA A 274 15.88 -20.17 -21.15
N GLY A 275 16.80 -20.51 -22.06
CA GLY A 275 17.90 -21.44 -21.78
C GLY A 275 18.88 -20.93 -20.72
N ASP A 276 18.96 -19.61 -20.50
CA ASP A 276 19.88 -19.00 -19.54
C ASP A 276 19.29 -18.96 -18.12
N HIS A 277 18.02 -19.32 -17.96
CA HIS A 277 17.27 -19.17 -16.71
C HIS A 277 16.46 -20.43 -16.39
N PRO A 278 16.90 -21.24 -15.40
CA PRO A 278 16.21 -22.49 -15.04
C PRO A 278 14.78 -22.26 -14.50
N ASP A 279 14.49 -21.07 -13.99
CA ASP A 279 13.16 -20.64 -13.51
C ASP A 279 12.47 -19.70 -14.52
N TRP A 280 12.55 -20.02 -15.83
CA TRP A 280 12.03 -19.15 -16.88
C TRP A 280 10.52 -18.91 -16.76
N PRO A 281 10.07 -17.65 -16.61
CA PRO A 281 8.67 -17.41 -16.24
C PRO A 281 7.69 -17.18 -17.39
N PHE A 282 8.16 -17.24 -18.63
CA PHE A 282 7.37 -16.84 -19.80
C PHE A 282 7.12 -18.01 -20.76
N SER A 283 6.01 -17.99 -21.49
CA SER A 283 5.71 -19.00 -22.51
C SER A 283 6.51 -18.81 -23.81
N VAL A 284 7.20 -17.69 -23.96
CA VAL A 284 8.04 -17.38 -25.12
C VAL A 284 9.50 -17.76 -24.87
N PRO A 285 10.27 -18.15 -25.89
CA PRO A 285 11.66 -18.59 -25.71
C PRO A 285 12.64 -17.46 -25.40
N SER A 286 12.24 -16.21 -25.64
CA SER A 286 13.05 -15.03 -25.32
C SER A 286 12.19 -13.80 -25.13
N ILE A 287 12.71 -12.85 -24.37
CA ILE A 287 12.14 -11.51 -24.16
C ILE A 287 13.23 -10.49 -24.39
N LYS A 288 12.89 -9.38 -25.02
CA LYS A 288 13.81 -8.27 -25.20
C LYS A 288 13.40 -7.10 -24.33
N VAL A 289 14.28 -6.66 -23.44
CA VAL A 289 14.05 -5.48 -22.58
C VAL A 289 14.72 -4.25 -23.19
N TYR A 290 14.14 -3.09 -22.93
CA TYR A 290 14.59 -1.79 -23.44
C TYR A 290 14.69 -0.77 -22.32
N PHE A 291 15.72 0.08 -22.42
CA PHE A 291 15.87 1.33 -21.69
C PHE A 291 15.90 2.49 -22.69
N ALA A 292 14.84 3.28 -22.72
CA ALA A 292 14.72 4.38 -23.67
C ALA A 292 15.45 5.64 -23.19
N LYS A 293 15.03 6.21 -22.04
CA LYS A 293 15.64 7.35 -21.32
C LYS A 293 15.09 7.42 -19.88
N SER A 294 15.82 8.01 -18.93
CA SER A 294 15.33 8.34 -17.56
C SER A 294 14.63 7.16 -16.84
N MET A 295 13.30 7.19 -16.70
CA MET A 295 12.50 6.17 -16.03
C MET A 295 11.74 5.24 -17.01
N PHE A 296 12.07 5.25 -18.30
CA PHE A 296 11.33 4.53 -19.34
C PHE A 296 11.91 3.14 -19.61
N TYR A 297 11.33 2.13 -18.97
CA TYR A 297 11.66 0.71 -19.13
C TYR A 297 10.54 -0.06 -19.81
N LEU A 298 10.88 -0.86 -20.83
CA LEU A 298 9.92 -1.64 -21.64
C LEU A 298 10.39 -3.08 -21.84
N ALA A 299 9.46 -4.00 -22.10
CA ALA A 299 9.71 -5.38 -22.48
C ALA A 299 8.91 -5.75 -23.73
N GLN A 300 9.59 -6.33 -24.71
CA GLN A 300 8.98 -6.95 -25.87
C GLN A 300 8.80 -8.44 -25.63
N ILE A 301 7.56 -8.90 -25.75
CA ILE A 301 7.16 -10.29 -25.62
C ILE A 301 6.45 -10.65 -26.93
N GLY A 302 7.09 -11.47 -27.77
CA GLY A 302 6.62 -11.73 -29.13
C GLY A 302 6.61 -10.46 -30.00
N ASN A 303 5.45 -10.13 -30.56
CA ASN A 303 5.25 -8.99 -31.48
C ASN A 303 4.70 -7.74 -30.78
N GLU A 304 4.73 -7.73 -29.46
CA GLU A 304 4.08 -6.72 -28.63
C GLU A 304 5.08 -6.15 -27.63
N VAL A 305 4.99 -4.84 -27.38
CA VAL A 305 5.86 -4.13 -26.43
C VAL A 305 5.02 -3.58 -25.28
N PHE A 306 5.51 -3.81 -24.07
CA PHE A 306 4.90 -3.50 -22.79
C PHE A 306 5.83 -2.65 -21.92
N ALA A 307 5.27 -1.94 -20.94
CA ALA A 307 5.97 -1.14 -19.95
C ALA A 307 6.24 -1.89 -18.65
N LEU A 308 7.35 -1.54 -18.01
CA LEU A 308 7.85 -2.16 -16.78
C LEU A 308 7.77 -1.25 -15.53
N THR A 309 7.38 0.02 -15.65
CA THR A 309 7.29 0.96 -14.51
C THR A 309 6.03 1.81 -14.49
N GLY A 310 5.69 2.38 -13.33
CA GLY A 310 4.59 3.33 -13.16
C GLY A 310 4.72 4.62 -14.00
N ALA A 311 5.94 5.08 -14.25
CA ALA A 311 6.20 6.22 -15.14
C ALA A 311 5.81 5.95 -16.61
N THR A 312 5.73 4.68 -16.99
CA THR A 312 5.31 4.19 -18.33
C THR A 312 3.95 3.49 -18.32
N SER A 313 3.31 3.34 -17.15
CA SER A 313 2.08 2.56 -16.97
C SER A 313 0.80 3.30 -17.37
N THR A 314 0.87 4.56 -17.78
CA THR A 314 -0.28 5.25 -18.38
C THR A 314 -0.63 4.70 -19.76
N HIS A 315 0.26 3.91 -20.40
CA HIS A 315 0.05 3.47 -21.79
C HIS A 315 0.29 1.97 -22.09
N TYR A 316 1.04 1.18 -21.30
CA TYR A 316 1.40 -0.20 -21.73
C TYR A 316 1.59 -1.23 -20.59
N GLN A 317 0.58 -1.75 -19.90
CA GLN A 317 0.82 -2.83 -18.92
C GLN A 317 1.01 -4.22 -19.58
N ILE A 318 1.88 -5.09 -19.03
CA ILE A 318 2.00 -6.50 -19.45
C ILE A 318 0.69 -7.23 -19.12
N PRO A 319 -0.05 -7.78 -20.10
CA PRO A 319 -1.31 -8.42 -19.83
C PRO A 319 -1.14 -9.79 -19.18
N THR A 320 -2.12 -10.14 -18.34
CA THR A 320 -2.17 -11.41 -17.61
C THR A 320 -2.36 -12.66 -18.48
N TYR A 321 -2.48 -12.59 -19.82
CA TYR A 321 -2.84 -13.73 -20.70
C TYR A 321 -1.68 -14.49 -21.37
N PHE A 322 -0.41 -14.14 -21.14
CA PHE A 322 0.73 -15.02 -21.48
C PHE A 322 0.93 -16.14 -20.42
N LYS A 323 -0.17 -16.81 -20.04
CA LYS A 323 -0.32 -17.70 -18.87
C LYS A 323 0.37 -19.06 -19.07
N SER A 324 1.21 -19.43 -18.11
CA SER A 324 1.44 -20.84 -17.72
C SER A 324 0.69 -21.09 -16.40
N PRO A 325 0.12 -22.28 -16.16
CA PRO A 325 -0.62 -22.62 -14.93
C PRO A 325 0.21 -22.57 -13.64
N HIS A 326 1.50 -22.23 -13.69
CA HIS A 326 2.42 -22.41 -12.57
C HIS A 326 2.82 -21.16 -11.78
N LEU A 327 2.46 -19.91 -12.14
CA LEU A 327 3.08 -18.74 -11.49
C LEU A 327 2.23 -17.45 -11.36
N ARG A 328 2.62 -16.60 -10.39
CA ARG A 328 1.93 -15.37 -9.94
C ARG A 328 2.39 -14.10 -10.69
N PRO A 329 1.52 -13.09 -10.91
CA PRO A 329 1.66 -12.09 -12.00
C PRO A 329 2.67 -10.95 -11.83
N LYS A 330 2.96 -10.48 -10.60
CA LYS A 330 3.76 -9.24 -10.39
C LYS A 330 5.27 -9.45 -10.32
N GLY A 331 5.75 -10.65 -10.00
CA GLY A 331 7.20 -10.93 -9.90
C GLY A 331 7.98 -10.79 -11.21
N TYR A 332 7.28 -10.87 -12.35
CA TYR A 332 7.89 -10.90 -13.68
C TYR A 332 8.24 -9.54 -14.23
N ALA A 333 7.35 -8.56 -14.02
CA ALA A 333 7.63 -7.18 -14.38
C ALA A 333 8.85 -6.66 -13.61
N LEU A 334 8.97 -7.02 -12.33
CA LEU A 334 10.10 -6.65 -11.47
C LEU A 334 11.40 -7.32 -11.90
N TYR A 335 11.38 -8.61 -12.24
CA TYR A 335 12.55 -9.31 -12.79
C TYR A 335 13.05 -8.67 -14.09
N LEU A 336 12.13 -8.40 -15.03
CA LEU A 336 12.49 -7.73 -16.29
C LEU A 336 12.95 -6.29 -16.05
N LEU A 337 12.36 -5.60 -15.06
CA LEU A 337 12.76 -4.25 -14.67
C LEU A 337 14.19 -4.23 -14.13
N GLU A 338 14.58 -5.15 -13.25
CA GLU A 338 15.96 -5.25 -12.74
C GLU A 338 16.98 -5.44 -13.87
N ILE A 339 16.64 -6.23 -14.90
CA ILE A 339 17.52 -6.42 -16.07
C ILE A 339 17.55 -5.16 -16.93
N ALA A 340 16.39 -4.52 -17.16
CA ALA A 340 16.29 -3.30 -17.94
C ALA A 340 17.02 -2.11 -17.25
N GLN A 341 17.00 -2.05 -15.92
CA GLN A 341 17.70 -1.06 -15.10
C GLN A 341 19.21 -1.12 -15.27
N LYS A 342 19.78 -2.33 -15.44
CA LYS A 342 21.21 -2.49 -15.76
C LYS A 342 21.61 -1.87 -17.09
N LEU A 343 20.66 -1.52 -17.96
CA LEU A 343 20.94 -0.82 -19.22
C LEU A 343 21.05 0.70 -19.05
N ASN A 344 20.75 1.23 -17.85
CA ASN A 344 20.86 2.64 -17.53
C ASN A 344 22.33 3.02 -17.24
N PRO A 345 22.94 3.93 -18.03
CA PRO A 345 24.33 4.36 -17.82
C PRO A 345 24.62 4.95 -16.44
N ASP A 346 23.62 5.57 -15.81
CA ASP A 346 23.75 6.24 -14.51
C ASP A 346 23.77 5.24 -13.33
N GLN A 347 23.34 3.99 -13.54
CA GLN A 347 23.42 2.91 -12.53
C GLN A 347 24.67 2.02 -12.69
N MET A 348 25.50 2.26 -13.72
CA MET A 348 26.78 1.55 -13.93
C MET A 348 28.00 2.28 -13.34
N ARG A 349 27.79 3.45 -12.70
CA ARG A 349 28.77 4.18 -11.91
C ARG A 349 28.42 4.08 -10.44
#